data_AF-A0A3M1LLX9-F1
#
_entry.id   AF-A0A3M1LLX9-F1
#
_cell.length_a   1.000
_cell.length_b   1.000
_cell.length_c   1.000
_cell.angle_alpha   90.00
_cell.angle_beta   90.00
_cell.angle_gamma   90.00
#
_symmetry.space_group_name_H-M   'P 1'
#
loop_
_entity.id
_entity.type
_entity.pdbx_description
1 polymer ?
#
loop_
_entity_poly.entity_id
_entity_poly.type
_entity_poly.pdbx_seq_one_letter_code
_entity_poly.pdbx_strand_id
1 'polypeptide(L)'
;MEKSESKGAFPCIIVYSSDKHVPYINPVLDDIEQLLKSKGFEPILLGDEVRSGDDYFSKLEELIDKSVLGIVILDGFRPNVLFEFGYLKGKGKPTIILVFSSIHKC
;
A
#
# COMPACT_ATOMS: atom_id res chain seq x y z
N MET A 1 26.49 -23.83 6.04
CA MET A 1 25.39 -23.34 5.18
C MET A 1 25.36 -21.84 5.34
N GLU A 2 25.91 -21.14 4.35
CA GLU A 2 26.01 -19.68 4.34
C GLU A 2 24.61 -19.05 4.32
N LYS A 3 24.37 -18.15 5.27
CA LYS A 3 23.21 -17.25 5.24
C LYS A 3 23.46 -16.23 4.13
N SER A 4 22.69 -16.29 3.06
CA SER A 4 22.66 -15.21 2.07
C SER A 4 22.04 -13.98 2.73
N GLU A 5 22.86 -12.95 2.98
CA GLU A 5 22.40 -11.61 3.29
C GLU A 5 21.54 -11.08 2.12
N SER A 6 20.25 -10.80 2.36
CA SER A 6 19.40 -10.20 1.34
C SER A 6 19.80 -8.73 1.14
N LYS A 7 20.63 -8.47 0.13
CA LYS A 7 20.88 -7.12 -0.40
C LYS A 7 19.56 -6.43 -0.77
N GLY A 8 19.32 -5.24 -0.22
CA GLY A 8 18.53 -4.15 -0.84
C GLY A 8 17.12 -4.47 -1.33
N ALA A 9 16.19 -4.80 -0.42
CA ALA A 9 14.78 -4.86 -0.78
C ALA A 9 14.27 -3.45 -1.13
N PHE A 10 13.38 -3.36 -2.14
CA PHE A 10 12.82 -2.10 -2.61
C PHE A 10 11.54 -1.74 -1.85
N PRO A 11 11.49 -0.67 -1.04
CA PRO A 11 10.30 -0.35 -0.26
C PRO A 11 9.12 0.04 -1.17
N CYS A 12 7.98 -0.60 -0.97
CA CYS A 12 6.75 -0.40 -1.73
C CYS A 12 5.60 -0.13 -0.77
N ILE A 13 5.01 1.06 -0.85
CA ILE A 13 3.89 1.42 0.02
C ILE A 13 2.57 0.94 -0.59
N ILE A 14 1.70 0.35 0.23
CA ILE A 14 0.38 -0.13 -0.16
C ILE A 14 -0.66 0.66 0.61
N VAL A 15 -1.42 1.47 -0.12
CA VAL A 15 -2.53 2.29 0.37
C VAL A 15 -3.84 1.54 0.11
N TYR A 16 -4.60 1.29 1.16
CA TYR A 16 -5.86 0.55 1.07
C TYR A 16 -6.86 0.94 2.17
N SER A 17 -8.11 0.52 1.98
CA SER A 17 -9.19 0.61 2.96
C SER A 17 -9.24 -0.67 3.79
N SER A 18 -9.37 -0.57 5.11
CA SER A 18 -9.43 -1.75 5.99
C SER A 18 -10.64 -2.66 5.71
N ASP A 19 -10.57 -3.89 6.23
CA ASP A 19 -11.60 -4.92 6.11
C ASP A 19 -12.99 -4.51 6.61
N LYS A 20 -13.05 -3.56 7.56
CA LYS A 20 -14.29 -2.90 8.00
C LYS A 20 -15.05 -2.22 6.86
N HIS A 21 -14.36 -1.84 5.79
CA HIS A 21 -14.92 -1.10 4.65
C HIS A 21 -14.88 -1.91 3.36
N VAL A 22 -13.88 -2.79 3.23
CA VAL A 22 -13.68 -3.65 2.06
C VAL A 22 -13.46 -5.08 2.55
N PRO A 23 -14.53 -5.89 2.70
CA PRO A 23 -14.45 -7.20 3.38
C PRO A 23 -13.46 -8.21 2.76
N TYR A 24 -13.13 -8.06 1.48
CA TYR A 24 -12.21 -8.94 0.75
C TYR A 24 -10.77 -8.45 0.74
N ILE A 25 -10.45 -7.36 1.44
CA ILE A 25 -9.14 -6.71 1.28
C ILE A 25 -7.99 -7.58 1.79
N ASN A 26 -8.16 -8.32 2.90
CA ASN A 26 -7.07 -9.09 3.49
C ASN A 26 -6.52 -10.18 2.53
N PRO A 27 -7.36 -11.05 1.92
CA PRO A 27 -6.88 -11.98 0.89
C PRO A 27 -6.15 -11.30 -0.28
N VAL A 28 -6.63 -10.13 -0.71
CA VAL A 28 -5.99 -9.37 -1.79
C VAL A 28 -4.61 -8.86 -1.37
N LEU A 29 -4.47 -8.36 -0.14
CA LEU A 29 -3.19 -7.92 0.40
C LEU A 29 -2.21 -9.07 0.51
N ASP A 30 -2.64 -10.24 0.99
CA ASP A 30 -1.79 -11.43 1.10
C ASP A 30 -1.18 -11.82 -0.26
N ASP A 31 -1.99 -11.85 -1.32
CA ASP A 31 -1.54 -12.15 -2.68
C ASP A 31 -0.56 -11.09 -3.21
N ILE A 32 -0.86 -9.80 -2.99
CA ILE A 32 0.01 -8.69 -3.43
C ILE A 32 1.34 -8.72 -2.67
N GLU A 33 1.32 -8.93 -1.36
CA GLU A 33 2.52 -9.00 -0.53
C GLU A 33 3.43 -10.16 -0.95
N GLN A 34 2.86 -11.35 -1.17
CA GLN A 34 3.64 -12.50 -1.65
C GLN A 34 4.28 -12.22 -3.01
N LEU A 35 3.51 -11.64 -3.94
CA LEU A 35 4.02 -11.26 -5.25
C LEU A 35 5.17 -10.25 -5.12
N LEU A 36 5.00 -9.19 -4.34
CA LEU A 36 6.02 -8.15 -4.14
C LEU A 36 7.29 -8.71 -3.51
N LYS A 37 7.16 -9.49 -2.44
CA LYS A 37 8.29 -10.17 -1.77
C LYS A 37 9.03 -11.08 -2.75
N SER A 38 8.31 -11.83 -3.61
CA SER A 38 8.93 -12.68 -4.65
C SER A 38 9.71 -11.89 -5.71
N LYS A 39 9.44 -10.59 -5.85
CA LYS A 39 10.12 -9.67 -6.79
C LYS A 39 11.18 -8.80 -6.12
N GLY A 40 11.48 -9.02 -4.84
CA GLY A 40 12.49 -8.25 -4.10
C GLY A 40 12.00 -6.91 -3.56
N PHE A 41 10.68 -6.71 -3.46
CA PHE A 41 10.11 -5.55 -2.79
C PHE A 41 9.84 -5.83 -1.31
N GLU A 42 9.87 -4.77 -0.50
CA GLU A 42 9.45 -4.74 0.89
C GLU A 42 8.12 -3.99 1.00
N PRO A 43 6.99 -4.70 1.09
CA PRO A 43 5.68 -4.06 1.19
C PRO A 43 5.48 -3.39 2.55
N ILE A 44 4.98 -2.16 2.53
CA ILE A 44 4.62 -1.35 3.70
C ILE A 44 3.12 -1.08 3.64
N LEU A 45 2.37 -1.70 4.54
CA LEU A 45 0.92 -1.57 4.60
C LEU A 45 0.51 -0.29 5.32
N LEU A 46 -0.20 0.62 4.64
CA LEU A 46 -0.87 1.76 5.25
C LEU A 46 -2.30 1.39 5.67
N GLY A 47 -2.37 0.64 6.78
CA GLY A 47 -3.61 0.28 7.46
C GLY A 47 -4.12 1.36 8.41
N ASP A 48 -5.25 1.09 9.06
CA ASP A 48 -5.87 2.04 10.01
C ASP A 48 -4.96 2.29 11.24
N GLU A 49 -4.18 1.31 11.69
CA GLU A 49 -3.23 1.46 12.81
C GLU A 49 -2.15 2.54 12.59
N VAL A 50 -1.68 2.71 11.35
CA VAL A 50 -0.66 3.73 11.01
C VAL A 50 -1.27 5.14 11.03
N ARG A 51 -2.59 5.23 10.79
CA ARG A 51 -3.35 6.48 10.62
C ARG A 51 -3.80 7.13 11.93
N SER A 52 -3.63 6.46 13.07
CA SER A 52 -4.22 6.83 14.37
C SER A 52 -3.33 7.63 15.33
N GLY A 53 -2.31 8.34 14.85
CA GLY A 53 -1.40 9.12 15.71
C GLY A 53 -1.25 10.59 15.33
N ASP A 54 -0.89 11.43 16.32
CA ASP A 54 -0.63 12.88 16.13
C ASP A 54 0.49 13.17 15.12
N ASP A 55 1.35 12.18 14.87
CA ASP A 55 2.49 12.25 13.94
C ASP A 55 2.24 11.51 12.61
N TYR A 56 0.97 11.27 12.27
CA TYR A 56 0.61 10.53 11.06
C TYR A 56 1.20 11.14 9.78
N PHE A 57 1.09 12.47 9.62
CA PHE A 57 1.54 13.13 8.40
C PHE A 57 3.05 13.04 8.20
N SER A 58 3.84 13.24 9.25
CA SER A 58 5.30 13.13 9.16
C SER A 58 5.73 11.69 8.88
N LYS A 59 5.09 10.71 9.51
CA LYS A 59 5.34 9.28 9.22
C LYS A 59 4.96 8.91 7.80
N LEU A 60 3.80 9.38 7.33
CA LEU A 60 3.37 9.16 5.95
C LEU A 60 4.39 9.74 4.96
N GLU A 61 4.85 10.97 5.19
CA GLU A 61 5.87 11.61 4.38
C GLU A 61 7.16 10.79 4.35
N GLU A 62 7.66 10.37 5.52
CA GLU A 62 8.87 9.55 5.61
C GLU A 62 8.73 8.21 4.86
N LEU A 63 7.60 7.52 5.03
CA LEU A 63 7.35 6.24 4.36
C LEU A 63 7.25 6.41 2.84
N ILE A 64 6.56 7.45 2.38
CA ILE A 64 6.43 7.75 0.95
C ILE A 64 7.77 8.14 0.35
N ASP A 65 8.55 8.99 1.03
CA ASP A 65 9.84 9.45 0.53
C ASP A 65 10.85 8.29 0.39
N LYS A 66 10.84 7.33 1.32
CA LYS A 66 11.66 6.10 1.24
C LYS A 66 11.16 5.07 0.22
N SER A 67 9.88 5.12 -0.15
CA SER A 67 9.29 4.17 -1.09
C SER A 67 9.68 4.46 -2.53
N VAL A 68 9.95 3.40 -3.31
CA VAL A 68 10.24 3.50 -4.75
C VAL A 68 8.98 3.33 -5.61
N LEU A 69 7.93 2.76 -5.04
CA LEU A 69 6.66 2.44 -5.68
C LEU A 69 5.51 2.61 -4.68
N GLY A 70 4.37 3.11 -5.16
CA GLY A 70 3.08 3.05 -4.47
C GLY A 70 2.09 2.13 -5.18
N ILE A 71 1.37 1.32 -4.41
CA ILE A 71 0.18 0.61 -4.86
C ILE A 71 -1.01 1.20 -4.11
N VAL A 72 -2.07 1.55 -4.84
CA VAL A 72 -3.28 2.14 -4.27
C VAL A 72 -4.48 1.30 -4.68
N ILE A 73 -5.18 0.75 -3.69
CA ILE A 73 -6.43 0.01 -3.88
C ILE A 73 -7.58 0.97 -3.63
N LEU A 74 -8.27 1.38 -4.71
CA LEU A 74 -9.33 2.40 -4.67
C LEU A 74 -10.73 1.80 -4.46
N ASP A 75 -10.86 0.93 -3.45
CA ASP A 75 -12.15 0.38 -3.05
C ASP A 75 -12.63 1.02 -1.74
N GLY A 76 -13.94 1.27 -1.64
CA GLY A 76 -14.57 1.88 -0.46
C GLY A 76 -14.40 3.41 -0.33
N PHE A 77 -13.68 4.08 -1.25
CA PHE A 77 -13.57 5.54 -1.39
C PHE A 77 -13.36 6.31 -0.07
N ARG A 78 -12.36 5.90 0.71
CA ARG A 78 -12.05 6.51 2.01
C ARG A 78 -11.26 7.82 1.83
N PRO A 79 -11.59 8.90 2.57
CA PRO A 79 -10.87 10.17 2.46
C PRO A 79 -9.36 10.05 2.66
N ASN A 80 -8.92 9.23 3.63
CA ASN A 80 -7.49 9.02 3.91
C ASN A 80 -6.77 8.35 2.74
N VAL A 81 -7.41 7.34 2.12
CA VAL A 81 -6.88 6.65 0.92
C VAL A 81 -6.72 7.63 -0.24
N LEU A 82 -7.70 8.50 -0.47
CA LEU A 82 -7.63 9.53 -1.52
C LEU A 82 -6.54 10.58 -1.22
N PHE A 83 -6.39 10.97 0.04
CA PHE A 83 -5.34 11.87 0.48
C PHE A 83 -3.94 11.27 0.25
N GLU A 84 -3.72 10.03 0.70
CA GLU A 84 -2.46 9.30 0.52
C GLU A 84 -2.12 9.11 -0.97
N PHE A 85 -3.13 8.80 -1.79
CA PHE A 85 -2.99 8.75 -3.23
C PHE A 85 -2.56 10.09 -3.84
N GLY A 86 -3.24 11.17 -3.46
CA GLY A 86 -2.90 12.52 -3.88
C GLY A 86 -1.47 12.90 -3.47
N TYR A 87 -1.05 12.51 -2.27
CA TYR A 87 0.29 12.75 -1.76
C TYR A 87 1.36 11.99 -2.54
N LEU A 88 1.14 10.69 -2.83
CA LEU A 88 2.00 9.89 -3.71
C LEU A 88 2.18 10.55 -5.09
N LYS A 89 1.10 11.05 -5.68
CA LYS A 89 1.14 11.78 -6.94
C LYS A 89 1.89 13.11 -6.83
N GLY A 90 1.67 13.86 -5.76
CA GLY A 90 2.38 15.11 -5.47
C GLY A 90 3.90 14.93 -5.35
N LYS A 91 4.35 13.81 -4.77
CA LYS A 91 5.77 13.45 -4.66
C LYS A 91 6.36 12.80 -5.93
N GLY A 92 5.58 12.70 -7.02
CA GLY A 92 6.04 12.13 -8.29
C GLY A 92 6.36 10.62 -8.21
N LYS A 93 5.81 9.91 -7.23
CA LYS A 93 6.11 8.48 -7.05
C LYS A 93 5.41 7.63 -8.13
N PRO A 94 6.10 6.67 -8.77
CA PRO A 94 5.44 5.66 -9.58
C PRO A 94 4.31 5.02 -8.78
N THR A 95 3.10 4.96 -9.35
CA THR A 95 1.90 4.52 -8.64
C THR A 95 1.07 3.59 -9.50
N ILE A 96 0.80 2.39 -9.01
CA ILE A 96 -0.16 1.43 -9.60
C ILE A 96 -1.50 1.61 -8.88
N ILE A 97 -2.58 1.73 -9.65
CA ILE A 97 -3.93 1.87 -9.13
C ILE A 97 -4.69 0.57 -9.42
N LEU A 98 -5.23 -0.05 -8.39
CA LEU A 98 -6.08 -1.22 -8.48
C LEU A 98 -7.52 -0.81 -8.15
N VAL A 99 -8.46 -1.19 -9.01
CA VAL A 99 -9.88 -0.96 -8.84
C VAL A 99 -10.58 -2.29 -9.05
N PHE A 100 -11.26 -2.78 -8.03
CA PHE A 100 -11.98 -4.04 -8.13
C PHE A 100 -13.43 -3.76 -8.50
N SER A 101 -13.76 -3.94 -9.78
CA SER A 101 -15.15 -3.89 -10.21
C SER A 101 -15.85 -5.18 -9.81
N SER A 102 -16.84 -5.07 -8.94
CA SER A 102 -17.88 -6.10 -8.85
C SER A 102 -18.55 -6.19 -10.22
N ILE A 103 -18.24 -7.24 -10.97
CA ILE A 103 -19.09 -7.64 -12.09
C ILE A 103 -20.41 -8.04 -11.43
N HIS A 104 -21.38 -7.14 -11.44
CA HIS A 104 -22.77 -7.53 -11.20
C HIS A 104 -23.09 -8.58 -12.26
N LYS A 105 -23.13 -9.85 -11.83
CA LYS A 105 -23.81 -10.89 -12.60
C LYS A 105 -25.29 -10.47 -12.61
N CYS A 106 -25.70 -9.83 -13.71
CA CYS A 106 -27.10 -9.72 -14.10
C CYS A 106 -27.70 -11.13 -14.26
#